data_AF-A0A7X8NDR7-F1
#
_entry.id   AF-A0A7X8NDR7-F1
#
_cell.length_a   1.000
_cell.length_b   1.000
_cell.length_c   1.000
_cell.angle_alpha   90.00
_cell.angle_beta   90.00
_cell.angle_gamma   90.00
#
_symmetry.space_group_name_H-M   'P 1'
#
loop_
_entity.id
_entity.type
_entity.pdbx_description
1 polymer ?
#
loop_
_entity_poly.entity_id
_entity_poly.type
_entity_poly.pdbx_seq_one_letter_code
_entity_poly.pdbx_strand_id
1 'polypeptide(L)'
;MEELILKKLLKRGKADFMSLRYDLPITTEFKPAFENLQKLKLIEFEKQNNEMIYFLSQDGIDASIKGLDRWAKEKVYNEIKERCFGLTKDTSSIEIKALRDLEDEGFIYESEKRKYKVVPQRKLNINNNKDNSIEKKTSNNRKKGFLSMIFKNIGWWIILIITILGIIEYRFHYIANGWEWILNNIN
;
A
#
# COMPACT_ATOMS: atom_id res chain seq x y z
N MET A 1 -7.04 4.48 3.64
CA MET A 1 -8.41 4.71 4.17
C MET A 1 -9.46 3.92 3.37
N GLU A 2 -9.29 3.84 2.06
CA GLU A 2 -10.11 3.18 1.05
C GLU A 2 -10.50 1.75 1.39
N GLU A 3 -9.54 0.91 1.80
CA GLU A 3 -9.85 -0.47 2.20
C GLU A 3 -10.81 -0.56 3.39
N LEU A 4 -10.75 0.39 4.33
CA LEU A 4 -11.66 0.41 5.46
C LEU A 4 -13.08 0.76 5.01
N ILE A 5 -13.22 1.72 4.09
CA ILE A 5 -14.50 2.08 3.48
C ILE A 5 -15.12 0.87 2.77
N LEU A 6 -14.33 0.20 1.93
CA LEU A 6 -14.73 -1.02 1.21
C LEU A 6 -15.18 -2.13 2.17
N LYS A 7 -14.39 -2.43 3.21
CA LYS A 7 -14.74 -3.44 4.23
C LYS A 7 -16.03 -3.08 4.98
N LYS A 8 -16.25 -1.80 5.29
CA LYS A 8 -17.47 -1.34 5.97
C LYS A 8 -18.70 -1.50 5.08
N LEU A 9 -18.61 -1.09 3.83
CA LEU A 9 -19.69 -1.25 2.85
C LEU A 9 -19.97 -2.73 2.56
N LEU A 10 -18.94 -3.58 2.45
CA LEU A 10 -19.11 -5.02 2.28
C LEU A 10 -19.90 -5.63 3.45
N LYS A 11 -19.63 -5.20 4.68
CA LYS A 11 -20.32 -5.70 5.89
C LYS A 11 -21.77 -5.20 6.00
N ARG A 12 -22.03 -3.92 5.65
CA ARG A 12 -23.35 -3.31 5.77
C ARG A 12 -24.26 -3.56 4.56
N GLY A 13 -23.69 -3.84 3.39
CA GLY A 13 -24.39 -3.90 2.11
C GLY A 13 -24.72 -2.52 1.56
N LYS A 14 -25.51 -1.72 2.30
CA LYS A 14 -25.93 -0.37 1.92
C LYS A 14 -25.74 0.61 3.09
N ALA A 15 -25.35 1.85 2.80
CA ALA A 15 -25.23 2.90 3.81
C ALA A 15 -25.26 4.31 3.19
N ASP A 16 -25.79 5.29 3.90
CA ASP A 16 -25.61 6.70 3.56
C ASP A 16 -24.19 7.19 3.91
N PHE A 17 -23.82 8.36 3.39
CA PHE A 17 -22.48 8.94 3.57
C PHE A 17 -22.14 9.20 5.04
N MET A 18 -23.10 9.70 5.82
CA MET A 18 -22.87 10.05 7.23
C MET A 18 -22.72 8.81 8.08
N SER A 19 -23.53 7.77 7.85
CA SER A 19 -23.38 6.46 8.48
C SER A 19 -22.01 5.85 8.23
N LEU A 20 -21.51 5.92 6.99
CA LEU A 20 -20.16 5.44 6.67
C LEU A 20 -19.07 6.25 7.35
N ARG A 21 -19.24 7.58 7.38
CA ARG A 21 -18.27 8.48 8.00
C ARG A 21 -18.16 8.26 9.51
N TYR A 22 -19.29 8.03 10.18
CA TYR A 22 -19.37 7.85 11.63
C TYR A 22 -18.67 6.55 12.08
N ASP A 23 -18.75 5.51 11.26
CA ASP A 23 -18.16 4.19 11.51
C ASP A 23 -16.63 4.13 11.39
N LEU A 24 -16.00 5.23 10.94
CA LEU A 24 -14.59 5.29 10.57
C LEU A 24 -13.83 6.36 11.37
N PRO A 25 -12.51 6.18 11.56
CA PRO A 25 -11.69 7.12 12.31
C PRO A 25 -11.85 8.55 11.81
N ILE A 26 -11.93 9.51 12.73
CA ILE A 26 -12.07 10.92 12.39
C ILE A 26 -10.77 11.41 11.75
N THR A 27 -10.75 11.42 10.42
CA THR A 27 -9.61 11.79 9.60
C THR A 27 -10.05 12.71 8.47
N THR A 28 -9.12 13.51 7.97
CA THR A 28 -9.33 14.34 6.77
C THR A 28 -9.28 13.51 5.48
N GLU A 29 -8.80 12.26 5.54
CA GLU A 29 -8.61 11.38 4.40
C GLU A 29 -9.90 10.69 3.91
N PHE A 30 -10.96 10.66 4.73
CA PHE A 30 -12.19 9.94 4.38
C PHE A 30 -12.81 10.42 3.06
N LYS A 31 -13.02 11.73 2.92
CA LYS A 31 -13.68 12.29 1.73
C LYS A 31 -12.85 12.05 0.45
N PRO A 32 -11.53 12.36 0.41
CA PRO A 32 -10.70 12.02 -0.74
C PRO A 32 -10.70 10.51 -1.08
N ALA A 33 -10.60 9.65 -0.07
CA ALA A 33 -10.63 8.20 -0.26
C ALA A 33 -11.97 7.72 -0.84
N PHE A 34 -13.08 8.25 -0.33
CA PHE A 34 -14.42 7.95 -0.81
C PHE A 34 -14.62 8.37 -2.27
N GLU A 35 -14.22 9.60 -2.62
CA GLU A 35 -14.27 10.11 -4.00
C GLU A 35 -13.40 9.28 -4.96
N ASN A 36 -12.24 8.80 -4.51
CA ASN A 36 -11.36 7.94 -5.30
C ASN A 36 -12.01 6.59 -5.61
N LEU A 37 -12.68 5.99 -4.62
CA LEU A 37 -13.44 4.75 -4.81
C LEU A 37 -14.64 4.92 -5.76
N GLN A 38 -15.30 6.09 -5.74
CA GLN A 38 -16.34 6.43 -6.70
C GLN A 38 -15.79 6.60 -8.12
N LYS A 39 -14.65 7.28 -8.29
CA LYS A 39 -13.98 7.41 -9.60
C LYS A 39 -13.61 6.05 -10.20
N LEU A 40 -13.16 5.13 -9.35
CA LEU A 40 -12.87 3.75 -9.73
C LEU A 40 -14.12 2.90 -9.99
N LYS A 41 -15.33 3.44 -9.76
CA LYS A 41 -16.61 2.72 -9.83
C LYS A 41 -16.67 1.50 -8.90
N LEU A 42 -15.96 1.54 -7.78
CA LEU A 42 -16.03 0.52 -6.72
C LEU A 42 -17.22 0.74 -5.79
N ILE A 43 -17.69 1.99 -5.71
CA ILE A 43 -18.88 2.39 -4.96
C ILE A 43 -19.88 2.96 -5.95
N GLU A 44 -21.08 2.38 -5.92
CA GLU A 44 -22.27 2.88 -6.61
C GLU A 44 -23.21 3.56 -5.63
N PHE A 45 -24.18 4.28 -6.16
CA PHE A 45 -25.19 4.96 -5.36
C PHE A 45 -26.56 4.92 -6.02
N GLU A 46 -27.58 4.97 -5.18
CA GLU A 46 -28.97 5.15 -5.58
C GLU A 46 -29.62 6.21 -4.68
N LYS A 47 -30.60 6.93 -5.23
CA LYS A 47 -31.36 7.92 -4.46
C LYS A 47 -32.60 7.25 -3.86
N GLN A 48 -32.71 7.23 -2.53
CA GLN A 48 -33.88 6.73 -1.80
C GLN A 48 -34.38 7.81 -0.85
N ASN A 49 -35.67 8.15 -0.88
CA ASN A 49 -36.29 9.09 0.08
C ASN A 49 -35.52 10.42 0.28
N ASN A 50 -34.99 11.00 -0.81
CA ASN A 50 -34.11 12.18 -0.82
C ASN A 50 -32.70 12.00 -0.23
N GLU A 51 -32.33 10.79 0.16
CA GLU A 51 -30.99 10.43 0.60
C GLU A 51 -30.23 9.66 -0.48
N MET A 52 -28.90 9.79 -0.45
CA MET A 52 -28.00 9.04 -1.32
C MET A 52 -27.49 7.82 -0.56
N ILE A 53 -27.86 6.63 -1.04
CA ILE A 53 -27.48 5.35 -0.46
C ILE A 53 -26.37 4.75 -1.30
N TYR A 54 -25.26 4.42 -0.67
CA TYR A 54 -24.06 3.89 -1.30
C TYR A 54 -23.91 2.39 -1.05
N PHE A 55 -23.41 1.68 -2.05
CA PHE A 55 -23.17 0.24 -2.00
C PHE A 55 -21.98 -0.15 -2.88
N LEU A 56 -21.45 -1.36 -2.69
CA LEU A 56 -20.35 -1.85 -3.53
C LEU A 56 -20.87 -2.31 -4.89
N SER A 57 -20.16 -1.94 -5.95
CA SER A 57 -20.30 -2.61 -7.25
C SER A 57 -19.70 -4.01 -7.19
N GLN A 58 -19.85 -4.81 -8.26
CA GLN A 58 -19.19 -6.11 -8.34
C GLN A 58 -17.65 -5.98 -8.23
N ASP A 59 -17.06 -4.99 -8.89
CA ASP A 59 -15.64 -4.67 -8.76
C ASP A 59 -15.29 -4.24 -7.33
N GLY A 60 -16.18 -3.49 -6.66
CA GLY A 60 -16.06 -3.14 -5.25
C GLY A 60 -16.00 -4.34 -4.32
N ILE A 61 -16.84 -5.35 -4.57
CA ILE A 61 -16.85 -6.62 -3.84
C ILE A 61 -15.54 -7.38 -4.09
N ASP A 62 -15.14 -7.54 -5.35
CA ASP A 62 -13.92 -8.22 -5.74
C ASP A 62 -12.67 -7.56 -5.11
N ALA A 63 -12.59 -6.23 -5.15
CA ALA A 63 -11.53 -5.44 -4.51
C ALA A 63 -11.52 -5.62 -2.99
N SER A 64 -12.69 -5.71 -2.36
CA SER A 64 -12.80 -5.92 -0.91
C SER A 64 -12.31 -7.31 -0.48
N ILE A 65 -12.53 -8.33 -1.32
CA ILE A 65 -12.15 -9.72 -1.04
C ILE A 65 -10.67 -9.97 -1.36
N LYS A 66 -10.20 -9.55 -2.54
CA LYS A 66 -8.83 -9.81 -3.02
C LYS A 66 -7.79 -8.85 -2.45
N GLY A 67 -8.23 -7.71 -1.92
CA GLY A 67 -7.38 -6.57 -1.57
C GLY A 67 -7.31 -5.56 -2.71
N LEU A 68 -7.39 -4.28 -2.36
CA LEU A 68 -7.53 -3.17 -3.32
C LEU A 68 -6.31 -3.05 -4.24
N ASP A 69 -5.11 -3.18 -3.68
CA ASP A 69 -3.86 -3.13 -4.44
C ASP A 69 -3.78 -4.27 -5.47
N ARG A 70 -4.16 -5.49 -5.06
CA ARG A 70 -4.13 -6.66 -5.95
C ARG A 70 -5.15 -6.52 -7.07
N TRP A 71 -6.39 -6.14 -6.73
CA TRP A 71 -7.44 -5.90 -7.71
C TRP A 71 -7.03 -4.81 -8.72
N ALA A 72 -6.44 -3.71 -8.25
CA ALA A 72 -6.01 -2.62 -9.11
C ALA A 72 -4.92 -3.06 -10.09
N LYS A 73 -3.93 -3.85 -9.64
CA LYS A 73 -2.90 -4.44 -10.53
C LYS A 73 -3.52 -5.37 -11.56
N GLU A 74 -4.43 -6.26 -11.16
CA GLU A 74 -5.12 -7.16 -12.10
C GLU A 74 -5.92 -6.36 -13.15
N LYS A 75 -6.69 -5.36 -12.73
CA LYS A 75 -7.45 -4.48 -13.63
C LYS A 75 -6.55 -3.77 -14.63
N VAL A 76 -5.56 -3.03 -14.15
CA VAL A 76 -4.65 -2.25 -15.00
C VAL A 76 -3.90 -3.15 -15.99
N TYR A 77 -3.37 -4.28 -15.52
CA TYR A 77 -2.68 -5.22 -16.39
C TYR A 77 -3.59 -5.75 -17.50
N ASN A 78 -4.83 -6.11 -17.19
CA ASN A 78 -5.80 -6.59 -18.18
C ASN A 78 -6.19 -5.48 -19.16
N GLU A 79 -6.38 -4.24 -18.71
CA GLU A 79 -6.67 -3.10 -19.58
C GLU A 79 -5.52 -2.81 -20.56
N ILE A 80 -4.26 -2.89 -20.09
CA ILE A 80 -3.07 -2.75 -20.96
C ILE A 80 -3.04 -3.88 -22.00
N LYS A 81 -3.29 -5.11 -21.55
CA LYS A 81 -3.28 -6.31 -22.40
C LYS A 81 -4.33 -6.25 -23.51
N GLU A 82 -5.52 -5.75 -23.22
CA GLU A 82 -6.66 -5.80 -24.14
C GLU A 82 -6.81 -4.54 -25.00
N ARG A 83 -6.54 -3.34 -24.46
CA ARG A 83 -7.00 -2.08 -25.09
C ARG A 83 -5.96 -0.98 -25.17
N CYS A 84 -4.68 -1.25 -24.83
CA CYS A 84 -3.62 -0.25 -24.68
C CYS A 84 -4.00 0.88 -23.70
N PHE A 85 -3.59 0.73 -22.45
CA PHE A 85 -3.84 1.74 -21.41
C PHE A 85 -2.99 2.99 -21.62
N GLY A 86 -3.61 4.17 -21.45
CA GLY A 86 -2.94 5.46 -21.47
C GLY A 86 -3.25 6.27 -20.21
N LEU A 87 -2.22 6.86 -19.61
CA LEU A 87 -2.38 7.65 -18.39
C LEU A 87 -3.04 9.00 -18.69
N THR A 88 -4.30 9.17 -18.27
CA THR A 88 -5.08 10.41 -18.42
C THR A 88 -5.13 11.21 -17.11
N LYS A 89 -5.67 12.44 -17.16
CA LYS A 89 -5.91 13.26 -15.94
C LYS A 89 -6.92 12.64 -14.97
N ASP A 90 -7.75 11.73 -15.46
CA ASP A 90 -8.81 11.08 -14.67
C ASP A 90 -8.35 9.77 -14.03
N THR A 91 -7.13 9.30 -14.37
CA THR A 91 -6.54 8.10 -13.78
C THR A 91 -6.45 8.26 -12.26
N SER A 92 -7.02 7.31 -11.52
CA SER A 92 -7.00 7.34 -10.07
C SER A 92 -5.57 7.19 -9.53
N SER A 93 -5.32 7.69 -8.31
CA SER A 93 -4.02 7.47 -7.65
C SER A 93 -3.70 6.00 -7.43
N ILE A 94 -4.73 5.16 -7.27
CA ILE A 94 -4.63 3.71 -7.10
C ILE A 94 -4.17 3.04 -8.40
N GLU A 95 -4.75 3.41 -9.55
CA GLU A 95 -4.32 2.91 -10.86
C GLU A 95 -2.90 3.38 -11.20
N ILE A 96 -2.54 4.62 -10.85
CA ILE A 96 -1.18 5.14 -11.04
C ILE A 96 -0.17 4.32 -10.21
N LYS A 97 -0.52 3.98 -8.96
CA LYS A 97 0.32 3.12 -8.12
C LYS A 97 0.44 1.72 -8.75
N ALA A 98 -0.68 1.12 -9.16
CA ALA A 98 -0.68 -0.20 -9.80
C ALA A 98 0.16 -0.24 -11.09
N LEU A 99 0.14 0.82 -11.91
CA LEU A 99 1.01 0.95 -13.08
C LEU A 99 2.49 0.92 -12.71
N ARG A 100 2.89 1.71 -11.71
CA ARG A 100 4.28 1.76 -11.25
C ARG A 100 4.74 0.42 -10.70
N ASP A 101 3.90 -0.23 -9.90
CA ASP A 101 4.20 -1.55 -9.34
C ASP A 101 4.37 -2.59 -10.47
N LEU A 102 3.48 -2.59 -11.48
CA LEU A 102 3.59 -3.50 -12.63
C LEU A 102 4.81 -3.22 -13.52
N GLU A 103 5.20 -1.95 -13.65
CA GLU A 103 6.40 -1.52 -14.38
C GLU A 103 7.68 -1.94 -13.64
N ASP A 104 7.73 -1.72 -12.32
CA ASP A 104 8.83 -2.12 -11.44
C ASP A 104 8.99 -3.65 -11.38
N GLU A 105 7.87 -4.40 -11.41
CA GLU A 105 7.84 -5.86 -11.49
C GLU A 105 8.20 -6.39 -12.90
N GLY A 106 8.34 -5.52 -13.91
CA GLY A 106 8.73 -5.87 -15.27
C GLY A 106 7.63 -6.52 -16.12
N PHE A 107 6.37 -6.43 -15.70
CA PHE A 107 5.22 -6.97 -16.45
C PHE A 107 4.82 -6.07 -17.62
N ILE A 108 5.03 -4.76 -17.48
CA ILE A 108 4.68 -3.75 -18.47
C ILE A 108 5.84 -2.80 -18.70
N TYR A 109 5.79 -2.04 -19.80
CA TYR A 109 6.74 -0.97 -20.08
C TYR A 109 6.04 0.22 -20.75
N GLU A 110 6.54 1.42 -20.53
CA GLU A 110 6.10 2.62 -21.26
C GLU A 110 6.64 2.56 -22.69
N SER A 111 5.76 2.57 -23.70
CA SER A 111 6.19 2.52 -25.11
C SER A 111 6.26 3.90 -25.76
N GLU A 112 5.24 4.75 -25.55
CA GLU A 112 5.13 6.08 -26.18
C GLU A 112 4.27 7.03 -25.36
N LYS A 113 4.78 8.23 -25.01
CA LYS A 113 3.99 9.34 -24.43
C LYS A 113 2.94 8.88 -23.40
N ARG A 114 3.34 8.12 -22.37
CA ARG A 114 2.47 7.59 -21.29
C ARG A 114 1.48 6.49 -21.70
N LYS A 115 1.72 5.82 -22.82
CA LYS A 115 1.04 4.57 -23.20
C LYS A 115 1.87 3.38 -22.74
N TYR A 116 1.20 2.41 -22.15
CA TYR A 116 1.81 1.19 -21.62
C TYR A 116 1.53 0.00 -22.52
N LYS A 117 2.49 -0.94 -22.57
CA LYS A 117 2.36 -2.22 -23.26
C LYS A 117 2.83 -3.36 -22.35
N VAL A 118 2.21 -4.53 -22.50
CA VAL A 118 2.63 -5.75 -21.78
C VAL A 118 3.91 -6.30 -22.40
N VAL A 119 4.85 -6.73 -21.56
CA VAL A 119 6.05 -7.45 -22.02
C VAL A 119 5.65 -8.80 -22.63
N PRO A 120 6.03 -9.13 -23.87
CA PRO A 120 5.68 -10.42 -24.47
C PRO A 120 6.23 -11.59 -23.65
N GLN A 121 5.34 -12.47 -23.15
CA GLN A 121 5.70 -13.62 -22.30
C GLN A 121 6.68 -14.62 -22.94
N ARG A 122 6.95 -14.54 -24.25
CA ARG A 122 8.03 -15.30 -24.90
C ARG A 122 9.44 -14.97 -24.36
N LYS A 123 9.61 -13.88 -23.60
CA LYS A 123 10.87 -13.51 -22.94
C LYS A 123 10.96 -13.85 -21.44
N LEU A 124 9.88 -14.32 -20.81
CA LEU A 124 9.90 -14.67 -19.38
C LEU A 124 10.33 -16.13 -19.11
N ASN A 125 10.53 -16.94 -20.16
CA ASN A 125 10.96 -18.33 -20.05
C ASN A 125 12.41 -18.57 -20.54
N ILE A 126 13.27 -17.55 -20.44
CA ILE A 126 14.71 -17.67 -20.67
C ILE A 126 15.42 -17.30 -19.37
N ASN A 127 15.51 -18.25 -18.45
CA ASN A 127 16.66 -18.48 -17.56
C ASN A 127 16.33 -19.58 -16.55
N ASN A 128 16.26 -20.81 -17.06
CA ASN A 128 16.60 -22.01 -16.29
C ASN A 128 17.33 -22.97 -17.23
N ASN A 129 18.47 -22.53 -17.76
CA ASN A 129 19.59 -23.41 -18.09
C ASN A 129 20.84 -22.59 -18.41
N LYS A 130 21.95 -23.03 -17.83
CA LYS A 130 23.33 -22.60 -18.06
C LYS A 130 23.63 -22.40 -19.55
N ASP A 131 24.26 -21.29 -19.90
CA ASP A 131 25.67 -21.37 -20.29
C ASP A 131 26.37 -20.01 -20.30
N ASN A 132 27.65 -20.05 -19.93
CA ASN A 132 28.57 -18.92 -19.87
C ASN A 132 28.92 -18.40 -21.27
N SER A 133 28.73 -17.11 -21.54
CA SER A 133 29.73 -16.28 -22.25
C SER A 133 29.29 -14.82 -22.38
N ILE A 134 30.18 -13.91 -21.91
CA ILE A 134 30.67 -12.69 -22.58
C ILE A 134 29.55 -11.79 -23.19
N GLU A 135 29.22 -10.60 -22.69
CA GLU A 135 30.09 -9.44 -22.49
C GLU A 135 29.35 -8.36 -21.68
N LYS A 136 29.99 -7.84 -20.64
CA LYS A 136 29.42 -6.83 -19.73
C LYS A 136 29.68 -5.44 -20.32
N LYS A 137 28.75 -4.90 -21.11
CA LYS A 137 28.73 -3.46 -21.39
C LYS A 137 28.06 -2.72 -20.24
N THR A 138 28.91 -2.10 -19.43
CA THR A 138 28.58 -1.06 -18.46
C THR A 138 27.88 0.11 -19.14
N SER A 139 26.64 0.42 -18.73
CA SER A 139 26.15 1.79 -18.69
C SER A 139 25.80 2.14 -17.24
N ASN A 140 26.61 3.03 -16.66
CA ASN A 140 26.32 3.64 -15.38
C ASN A 140 25.08 4.50 -15.50
N ASN A 141 24.02 4.21 -14.73
CA ASN A 141 23.14 5.25 -14.21
C ASN A 141 22.44 4.83 -12.90
N ARG A 142 22.95 5.42 -11.81
CA ARG A 142 22.29 5.76 -10.53
C ARG A 142 21.50 4.65 -9.80
N LYS A 143 22.23 3.73 -9.17
CA LYS A 143 21.81 3.14 -7.89
C LYS A 143 22.19 4.08 -6.74
N LYS A 144 21.28 5.00 -6.37
CA LYS A 144 21.28 5.68 -5.06
C LYS A 144 19.83 5.78 -4.60
N GLY A 145 19.35 4.79 -3.86
CA GLY A 145 17.99 4.87 -3.30
C GLY A 145 17.53 3.66 -2.50
N PHE A 146 18.00 2.45 -2.82
CA PHE A 146 17.46 1.24 -2.16
C PHE A 146 18.26 0.76 -0.94
N LEU A 147 19.58 1.00 -0.88
CA LEU A 147 20.32 0.73 0.37
C LEU A 147 19.99 1.76 1.47
N SER A 148 19.69 3.03 1.14
CA SER A 148 19.47 4.04 2.19
C SER A 148 18.15 3.88 2.95
N MET A 149 17.15 3.20 2.37
CA MET A 149 15.89 2.92 3.05
C MET A 149 16.00 1.75 4.04
N ILE A 150 16.78 0.71 3.70
CA ILE A 150 17.02 -0.42 4.59
C ILE A 150 17.86 0.02 5.82
N PHE A 151 18.87 0.87 5.63
CA PHE A 151 19.67 1.38 6.75
C PHE A 151 18.93 2.39 7.65
N LYS A 152 17.93 3.14 7.12
CA LYS A 152 17.10 4.03 7.95
C LYS A 152 16.17 3.27 8.90
N ASN A 153 15.63 2.13 8.48
CA ASN A 153 14.79 1.31 9.35
C ASN A 153 15.61 0.60 10.43
N ILE A 154 16.80 0.08 10.11
CA ILE A 154 17.66 -0.60 11.09
C ILE A 154 18.13 0.35 12.20
N GLY A 155 18.47 1.60 11.85
CA GLY A 155 18.88 2.60 12.83
C GLY A 155 17.79 2.91 13.86
N TRP A 156 16.52 2.94 13.44
CA TRP A 156 15.40 3.20 14.35
C TRP A 156 15.15 2.04 15.32
N TRP A 157 15.30 0.80 14.87
CA TRP A 157 15.20 -0.38 15.75
C TRP A 157 16.34 -0.44 16.79
N ILE A 158 17.57 -0.06 16.42
CA ILE A 158 18.69 -0.02 17.36
C ILE A 158 18.46 1.04 18.44
N ILE A 159 18.00 2.24 18.07
CA ILE A 159 17.67 3.30 19.03
C ILE A 159 16.55 2.86 19.97
N LEU A 160 15.52 2.18 19.45
CA LEU A 160 14.42 1.66 20.27
C LEU A 160 14.93 0.63 21.30
N ILE A 161 15.78 -0.32 20.88
CA ILE A 161 16.34 -1.36 21.75
C ILE A 161 17.23 -0.74 22.84
N ILE A 162 18.09 0.23 22.49
CA ILE A 162 18.94 0.94 23.48
C ILE A 162 18.08 1.71 24.48
N THR A 163 17.00 2.35 24.02
CA THR A 163 16.09 3.10 24.90
C THR A 163 15.38 2.17 25.89
N ILE A 164 14.91 1.01 25.43
CA ILE A 164 14.26 0.01 26.29
C ILE A 164 15.25 -0.55 27.32
N LEU A 165 16.48 -0.88 26.90
CA LEU A 165 17.53 -1.37 27.80
C LEU A 165 17.88 -0.34 28.88
N GLY A 166 18.03 0.94 28.53
CA GLY A 166 18.30 2.01 29.50
C GLY A 166 17.17 2.21 30.51
N ILE A 167 15.90 2.08 30.10
CA ILE A 167 14.75 2.15 31.02
C ILE A 167 14.75 0.98 32.00
N ILE A 168 15.12 -0.22 31.53
CA ILE A 168 15.22 -1.41 32.38
C ILE A 168 16.35 -1.25 33.39
N GLU A 169 17.55 -0.85 32.96
CA GLU A 169 18.69 -0.59 33.87
C GLU A 169 18.35 0.48 34.90
N TYR A 170 17.73 1.60 34.49
CA TYR A 170 17.30 2.65 35.41
C TYR A 170 16.32 2.13 36.47
N ARG A 171 15.36 1.28 36.07
CA ARG A 171 14.41 0.67 37.01
C ARG A 171 15.10 -0.27 38.01
N PHE A 172 16.06 -1.07 37.56
CA PHE A 172 16.83 -1.92 38.46
C PHE A 172 17.70 -1.12 39.43
N HIS A 173 18.31 -0.03 38.96
CA HIS A 173 19.13 0.83 39.82
C HIS A 173 18.29 1.56 40.89
N TYR A 174 17.07 1.96 40.55
CA TYR A 174 16.15 2.58 41.51
C TYR A 174 15.65 1.59 42.56
N ILE A 175 15.38 0.34 42.15
CA ILE A 175 15.04 -0.74 43.08
C ILE A 175 16.23 -1.03 44.00
N ALA A 176 17.45 -1.12 43.48
CA ALA A 176 18.66 -1.36 44.27
C ALA A 176 18.91 -0.27 45.33
N ASN A 177 18.81 1.01 44.96
CA ASN A 177 18.95 2.12 45.90
C ASN A 177 17.83 2.15 46.95
N GLY A 178 16.61 1.72 46.58
CA GLY A 178 15.51 1.52 47.52
C GLY A 178 15.80 0.44 48.56
N TRP A 179 16.44 -0.67 48.15
CA TRP A 179 16.89 -1.72 49.06
C TRP A 179 18.01 -1.26 50.00
N GLU A 180 18.99 -0.49 49.52
CA GLU A 180 20.03 0.10 50.40
C GLU A 180 19.44 1.05 51.44
N TRP A 181 18.45 1.87 51.08
CA TRP A 181 17.77 2.76 52.03
C TRP A 181 16.99 1.98 53.10
N ILE A 182 16.32 0.88 52.71
CA ILE A 182 15.60 0.02 53.67
C ILE A 182 16.61 -0.67 54.61
N LEU A 183 17.71 -1.21 54.09
CA LEU A 183 18.73 -1.88 54.90
C LEU A 183 19.43 -0.93 55.88
N ASN A 184 19.66 0.33 55.50
CA ASN A 184 20.29 1.33 56.37
C ASN A 184 19.37 1.92 57.46
N ASN A 185 18.05 1.72 57.39
CA ASN A 185 17.09 2.19 58.41
C ASN A 185 16.59 1.08 59.35
N ILE A 186 17.12 -0.14 59.24
CA ILE A 186 16.77 -1.28 60.09
C ILE A 186 17.85 -1.55 61.17
N ASN A 187 18.99 -0.85 61.12
CA ASN A 187 19.99 -0.76 62.20
C ASN A 187 19.86 0.57 62.95
#